data_AF-A0A919Z146-F1
#
_entry.id   AF-A0A919Z146-F1
#
_cell.length_a   1.000
_cell.length_b   1.000
_cell.length_c   1.000
_cell.angle_alpha   90.00
_cell.angle_beta   90.00
_cell.angle_gamma   90.00
#
_symmetry.space_group_name_H-M   'P 1'
#
loop_
_entity.id
_entity.type
_entity.pdbx_description
1 polymer ?
#
loop_
_entity_poly.entity_id
_entity_poly.type
_entity_poly.pdbx_seq_one_letter_code
_entity_poly.pdbx_strand_id
1 'polypeptide(L)'
;MIHPTYSTPLWIRAAVRLVFLVSIGLITMAWLTAATTDASSLDSEQGLAELYSKLRGGSVGEEPMDAEPPAQPTVYLTFDDGPSGLTPQVLDLLAEEGIPATFFVLGQMAEQYPETIARIVDEGHSLGNHSYNHVYKDLYRDFDHFWEQTVTTEQILEELTGKRPTLLRAPGGTYTNFDAFYFYYLKEAGYRIVDWNVDSGDSKRRGVPASEIIATVKQSPLRHELTVLLHDGQGHQETVKALPDIIKFYKDKGYSFAALEEKEDPVQFKVGPLKWQRNTRYDQFVQQTMKVRKHHQEYANMEFPQEENAEERSIPLQISWDGEPWTLNPGQYQFEKGRFTVPLQKLADAWGAELEWSGPGGEEGTVILRSGMREAEIDPTHGVIHWSFFGESGTYHMADVQWVDGEIYVGLRMMAELFHYRITDYSLEPDERTVQIESEKGLWLPWERTPASALSKSKP
;
A
#
# COMPACT_ATOMS: atom_id res chain seq x y z
N MET A 1 25.19 61.54 23.91
CA MET A 1 25.34 60.39 24.81
C MET A 1 25.56 59.17 23.95
N ILE A 2 26.78 58.65 23.91
CA ILE A 2 27.16 57.45 23.15
C ILE A 2 27.12 56.30 24.15
N HIS A 3 26.20 55.34 23.97
CA HIS A 3 26.20 54.11 24.76
C HIS A 3 27.31 53.19 24.25
N PRO A 4 28.17 52.63 25.12
CA PRO A 4 29.14 51.63 24.69
C PRO A 4 28.43 50.29 24.51
N THR A 5 28.55 49.72 23.31
CA THR A 5 28.16 48.33 23.04
C THR A 5 29.27 47.42 23.57
N TYR A 6 28.98 46.70 24.64
CA TYR A 6 29.87 45.63 25.13
C TYR A 6 29.73 44.42 24.21
N SER A 7 30.76 44.17 23.39
CA SER A 7 30.88 42.91 22.65
C SER A 7 31.41 41.83 23.62
N THR A 8 30.66 40.74 23.77
CA THR A 8 31.12 39.56 24.52
C THR A 8 32.43 39.04 23.90
N PRO A 9 33.53 38.92 24.66
CA PRO A 9 34.82 38.52 24.13
C PRO A 9 34.76 37.08 23.57
N LEU A 10 35.53 36.85 22.49
CA LEU A 10 35.46 35.65 21.66
C LEU A 10 35.63 34.33 22.45
N TRP A 11 36.43 34.35 23.52
CA TRP A 11 36.69 33.19 24.37
C TRP A 11 35.46 32.77 25.19
N ILE A 12 34.58 33.71 25.57
CA ILE A 12 33.31 33.40 26.24
C ILE A 12 32.36 32.70 25.28
N ARG A 13 32.29 33.14 24.02
CA ARG A 13 31.48 32.48 22.97
C ARG A 13 31.98 31.08 22.65
N ALA A 14 33.30 30.87 22.64
CA ALA A 14 33.90 29.55 22.46
C ALA A 14 33.64 28.63 23.66
N ALA A 15 33.74 29.14 24.89
CA ALA A 15 33.44 28.38 26.11
C ALA A 15 31.95 27.98 26.19
N VAL A 16 31.04 28.89 25.84
CA VAL A 16 29.59 28.59 25.81
C VAL A 16 29.27 27.53 24.75
N ARG A 17 29.87 27.60 23.55
CA ARG A 17 29.71 26.57 22.52
C ARG A 17 30.26 25.21 22.94
N LEU A 18 31.41 25.17 23.63
CA LEU A 18 31.99 23.93 24.13
C LEU A 18 31.11 23.30 25.21
N VAL A 19 30.60 24.09 26.15
CA VAL A 19 29.65 23.61 27.18
C VAL A 19 28.37 23.09 26.53
N PHE A 20 27.86 23.77 25.50
CA PHE A 20 26.66 23.34 24.76
C PHE A 20 26.87 22.03 24.00
N LEU A 21 28.02 21.86 23.33
CA LEU A 21 28.35 20.62 22.62
C LEU A 21 28.60 19.44 23.58
N VAL A 22 29.26 19.68 24.71
CA VAL A 22 29.47 18.65 25.75
C VAL A 22 28.15 18.25 26.40
N SER A 23 27.23 19.20 26.63
CA SER A 23 25.91 18.89 27.19
C SER A 23 25.01 18.16 26.20
N ILE A 24 25.02 18.51 24.91
CA ILE A 24 24.36 17.70 23.87
C ILE A 24 24.96 16.29 23.83
N GLY A 25 26.29 16.17 23.84
CA GLY A 25 26.98 14.87 23.87
C GLY A 25 26.59 14.01 25.08
N LEU A 26 26.56 14.59 26.28
CA LEU A 26 26.15 13.90 27.51
C LEU A 26 24.66 13.53 27.50
N ILE A 27 23.79 14.38 26.96
CA ILE A 27 22.37 14.07 26.78
C ILE A 27 22.22 12.91 25.79
N THR A 28 22.86 12.97 24.61
CA THR A 28 22.81 11.86 23.64
C THR A 28 23.36 10.56 24.22
N MET A 29 24.42 10.60 25.02
CA MET A 29 24.98 9.42 25.66
C MET A 29 24.06 8.87 26.76
N ALA A 30 23.37 9.73 27.51
CA ALA A 30 22.37 9.35 28.51
C ALA A 30 21.12 8.71 27.86
N TRP A 31 20.66 9.24 26.73
CA TRP A 31 19.58 8.63 25.94
C TRP A 31 19.99 7.28 25.35
N LEU A 32 21.22 7.16 24.84
CA LEU A 32 21.75 5.89 24.32
C LEU A 32 21.94 4.84 25.42
N THR A 33 22.37 5.24 26.61
CA THR A 33 22.48 4.33 27.77
C THR A 33 21.13 3.94 28.34
N ALA A 34 20.14 4.84 28.39
CA ALA A 34 18.77 4.53 28.79
C ALA A 34 18.09 3.56 27.81
N ALA A 35 18.19 3.80 26.50
CA ALA A 35 17.61 2.92 25.48
C ALA A 35 18.23 1.51 25.50
N THR A 36 19.54 1.40 25.75
CA THR A 36 20.22 0.10 25.87
C THR A 36 19.93 -0.62 27.19
N THR A 37 19.67 0.11 28.29
CA THR A 37 19.24 -0.49 29.56
C THR A 37 17.78 -0.95 29.53
N ASP A 38 16.88 -0.23 28.88
CA ASP A 38 15.48 -0.66 28.73
C ASP A 38 15.36 -1.91 27.84
N ALA A 39 16.04 -1.93 26.69
CA ALA A 39 16.05 -3.10 25.80
C ALA A 39 16.64 -4.36 26.47
N SER A 40 17.74 -4.22 27.23
CA SER A 40 18.34 -5.33 27.98
C SER A 40 17.50 -5.78 29.18
N SER A 41 16.64 -4.91 29.73
CA SER A 41 15.75 -5.25 30.85
C SER A 41 14.52 -6.07 30.42
N LEU A 42 13.97 -5.83 29.21
CA LEU A 42 12.83 -6.58 28.66
C LEU A 42 13.21 -8.00 28.23
N ASP A 43 14.45 -8.20 27.81
CA ASP A 43 15.00 -9.53 27.47
C ASP A 43 15.55 -10.29 28.69
N SER A 44 15.55 -9.66 29.87
CA SER A 44 15.89 -10.34 31.12
C SER A 44 14.81 -11.34 31.51
N GLU A 45 15.20 -12.40 32.22
CA GLU A 45 14.26 -13.41 32.74
C GLU A 45 13.16 -12.78 33.61
N GLN A 46 13.49 -11.70 34.35
CA GLN A 46 12.53 -10.96 35.17
C GLN A 46 11.54 -10.17 34.30
N GLY A 47 12.00 -9.52 33.22
CA GLY A 47 11.14 -8.79 32.29
C GLY A 47 10.15 -9.70 31.58
N LEU A 48 10.60 -10.85 31.09
CA LEU A 48 9.74 -11.85 30.45
C LEU A 48 8.70 -12.45 31.42
N ALA A 49 9.07 -12.68 32.68
CA ALA A 49 8.14 -13.17 33.70
C ALA A 49 7.03 -12.15 34.01
N GLU A 50 7.37 -10.86 34.12
CA GLU A 50 6.40 -9.79 34.33
C GLU A 50 5.46 -9.65 33.12
N LEU A 51 6.01 -9.66 31.91
CA LEU A 51 5.24 -9.58 30.67
C LEU A 51 4.28 -10.76 30.53
N TYR A 52 4.75 -11.99 30.76
CA TYR A 52 3.88 -13.18 30.77
C TYR A 52 2.72 -13.03 31.75
N SER A 53 2.95 -12.50 32.95
CA SER A 53 1.91 -12.26 33.95
C SER A 53 0.86 -11.25 33.44
N LYS A 54 1.29 -10.16 32.78
CA LYS A 54 0.41 -9.14 32.18
C LYS A 54 -0.44 -9.73 31.04
N LEU A 55 0.17 -10.46 30.11
CA LEU A 55 -0.52 -11.09 28.98
C LEU A 55 -1.52 -12.14 29.46
N ARG A 56 -1.16 -12.94 30.48
CA ARG A 56 -2.07 -13.91 31.10
C ARG A 56 -3.28 -13.24 31.78
N GLY A 57 -3.11 -12.01 32.25
CA GLY A 57 -4.19 -11.16 32.75
C GLY A 57 -5.06 -10.52 31.65
N GLY A 58 -4.75 -10.75 30.37
CA GLY A 58 -5.48 -10.21 29.22
C GLY A 58 -5.04 -8.82 28.78
N SER A 59 -3.93 -8.29 29.32
CA SER A 59 -3.43 -6.98 28.94
C SER A 59 -2.77 -7.05 27.56
N VAL A 60 -3.33 -6.34 26.57
CA VAL A 60 -2.65 -6.07 25.29
C VAL A 60 -1.98 -4.73 25.46
N GLY A 61 -0.67 -4.63 25.20
CA GLY A 61 0.02 -3.34 25.26
C GLY A 61 -0.47 -2.42 24.14
N GLU A 62 -1.51 -1.64 24.41
CA GLU A 62 -1.95 -0.56 23.54
C GLU A 62 -0.99 0.61 23.76
N GLU A 63 -0.02 0.76 22.86
CA GLU A 63 0.52 2.08 22.58
C GLU A 63 -0.24 2.59 21.36
N PRO A 64 -1.17 3.54 21.51
CA PRO A 64 -1.70 4.24 20.35
C PRO A 64 -0.52 4.83 19.60
N MET A 65 -0.46 4.66 18.28
CA MET A 65 0.50 5.46 17.54
C MET A 65 0.03 6.91 17.63
N ASP A 66 0.98 7.84 17.68
CA ASP A 66 0.70 9.24 17.37
C ASP A 66 0.44 9.39 15.85
N ALA A 67 -0.41 8.53 15.28
CA ALA A 67 -0.88 8.65 13.91
C ALA A 67 -1.91 9.77 13.89
N GLU A 68 -1.60 10.87 13.21
CA GLU A 68 -2.60 11.91 12.99
C GLU A 68 -3.71 11.34 12.10
N PRO A 69 -4.98 11.43 12.52
CA PRO A 69 -6.09 10.96 11.70
C PRO A 69 -6.09 11.73 10.37
N PRO A 70 -6.56 11.11 9.27
CA PRO A 70 -6.59 11.76 7.97
C PRO A 70 -7.38 13.07 8.05
N ALA A 71 -6.93 14.10 7.33
CA ALA A 71 -7.57 15.42 7.38
C ALA A 71 -9.03 15.39 6.88
N GLN A 72 -9.35 14.46 5.97
CA GLN A 72 -10.70 14.21 5.46
C GLN A 72 -11.27 12.91 6.02
N PRO A 73 -12.60 12.78 6.16
CA PRO A 73 -13.21 11.49 6.49
C PRO A 73 -12.88 10.45 5.42
N THR A 74 -12.32 9.30 5.83
CA THR A 74 -11.75 8.30 4.91
C THR A 74 -12.43 6.94 5.09
N VAL A 75 -12.71 6.27 3.96
CA VAL A 75 -13.14 4.88 3.88
C VAL A 75 -12.00 4.01 3.36
N TYR A 76 -11.71 2.95 4.10
CA TYR A 76 -10.84 1.86 3.73
C TYR A 76 -11.71 0.67 3.32
N LEU A 77 -11.88 0.45 2.02
CA LEU A 77 -12.52 -0.76 1.51
C LEU A 77 -11.54 -1.92 1.64
N THR A 78 -11.99 -2.99 2.30
CA THR A 78 -11.14 -4.16 2.54
C THR A 78 -11.82 -5.44 2.09
N PHE A 79 -11.08 -6.31 1.40
CA PHE A 79 -11.58 -7.54 0.80
C PHE A 79 -10.83 -8.75 1.34
N ASP A 80 -11.57 -9.71 1.90
CA ASP A 80 -11.04 -10.95 2.47
C ASP A 80 -11.30 -12.17 1.56
N ASP A 81 -10.55 -13.24 1.81
CA ASP A 81 -10.64 -14.58 1.21
C ASP A 81 -10.20 -14.73 -0.24
N GLY A 82 -9.85 -13.63 -0.92
CA GLY A 82 -9.26 -13.62 -2.26
C GLY A 82 -7.81 -14.11 -2.33
N PRO A 83 -7.21 -14.13 -3.54
CA PRO A 83 -7.87 -13.80 -4.80
C PRO A 83 -8.80 -14.93 -5.29
N SER A 84 -9.72 -14.59 -6.18
CA SER A 84 -10.59 -15.54 -6.88
C SER A 84 -10.89 -15.04 -8.29
N GLY A 85 -11.69 -15.78 -9.06
CA GLY A 85 -12.22 -15.29 -10.35
C GLY A 85 -13.12 -14.03 -10.24
N LEU A 86 -13.43 -13.57 -9.02
CA LEU A 86 -14.15 -12.32 -8.77
C LEU A 86 -13.21 -11.13 -8.53
N THR A 87 -11.99 -11.37 -8.03
CA THR A 87 -11.03 -10.31 -7.70
C THR A 87 -10.71 -9.40 -8.89
N PRO A 88 -10.49 -9.91 -10.13
CA PRO A 88 -10.32 -9.04 -11.29
C PRO A 88 -11.49 -8.08 -11.52
N GLN A 89 -12.74 -8.51 -11.29
CA GLN A 89 -13.91 -7.65 -11.45
C GLN A 89 -13.98 -6.58 -10.36
N VAL A 90 -13.52 -6.91 -9.14
CA VAL A 90 -13.40 -5.92 -8.07
C VAL A 90 -12.34 -4.88 -8.44
N LEU A 91 -11.16 -5.32 -8.89
CA LEU A 91 -10.09 -4.43 -9.36
C LEU A 91 -10.56 -3.51 -10.48
N ASP A 92 -11.23 -4.05 -11.51
CA ASP A 92 -11.76 -3.26 -12.63
C ASP A 92 -12.75 -2.17 -12.13
N LEU A 93 -13.65 -2.49 -11.18
CA LEU A 93 -14.57 -1.52 -10.59
C LEU A 93 -13.86 -0.45 -9.74
N LEU A 94 -12.81 -0.83 -9.01
CA LEU A 94 -12.01 0.11 -8.22
C LEU A 94 -11.22 1.06 -9.13
N ALA A 95 -10.68 0.55 -10.24
CA ALA A 95 -9.98 1.33 -11.25
C ALA A 95 -10.91 2.31 -11.98
N GLU A 96 -12.12 1.87 -12.37
CA GLU A 96 -13.17 2.74 -12.93
C GLU A 96 -13.51 3.92 -12.00
N GLU A 97 -13.53 3.67 -10.69
CA GLU A 97 -13.86 4.66 -9.68
C GLU A 97 -12.64 5.47 -9.18
N GLY A 98 -11.43 5.10 -9.62
CA GLY A 98 -10.16 5.71 -9.24
C GLY A 98 -9.84 5.58 -7.75
N ILE A 99 -10.23 4.48 -7.10
CA ILE A 99 -10.09 4.33 -5.64
C ILE A 99 -9.15 3.16 -5.26
N PRO A 100 -8.20 3.40 -4.34
CA PRO A 100 -7.39 2.31 -3.77
C PRO A 100 -8.19 1.53 -2.71
N ALA A 101 -7.73 0.32 -2.39
CA ALA A 101 -8.38 -0.60 -1.45
C ALA A 101 -7.34 -1.52 -0.78
N THR A 102 -7.77 -2.40 0.13
CA THR A 102 -6.87 -3.37 0.78
C THR A 102 -7.39 -4.80 0.62
N PHE A 103 -6.53 -5.72 0.23
CA PHE A 103 -6.86 -7.13 0.03
C PHE A 103 -6.12 -7.98 1.06
N PHE A 104 -6.88 -8.67 1.92
CA PHE A 104 -6.34 -9.66 2.85
C PHE A 104 -6.52 -11.04 2.23
N VAL A 105 -5.42 -11.58 1.69
CA VAL A 105 -5.47 -12.74 0.82
C VAL A 105 -5.05 -14.03 1.51
N LEU A 106 -5.60 -15.15 1.03
CA LEU A 106 -5.20 -16.48 1.43
C LEU A 106 -3.96 -16.93 0.65
N GLY A 107 -2.95 -17.47 1.34
CA GLY A 107 -1.73 -17.96 0.68
C GLY A 107 -2.01 -19.02 -0.39
N GLN A 108 -2.90 -19.97 -0.11
CA GLN A 108 -3.31 -21.01 -1.06
C GLN A 108 -3.94 -20.42 -2.34
N MET A 109 -4.63 -19.29 -2.21
CA MET A 109 -5.26 -18.62 -3.35
C MET A 109 -4.24 -17.75 -4.09
N ALA A 110 -3.31 -17.11 -3.38
CA ALA A 110 -2.20 -16.37 -4.00
C ALA A 110 -1.35 -17.26 -4.93
N GLU A 111 -1.05 -18.51 -4.53
CA GLU A 111 -0.36 -19.50 -5.37
C GLU A 111 -1.12 -19.82 -6.67
N GLN A 112 -2.46 -19.80 -6.62
CA GLN A 112 -3.31 -20.13 -7.77
C GLN A 112 -3.56 -18.93 -8.70
N TYR A 113 -3.46 -17.71 -8.18
CA TYR A 113 -3.75 -16.47 -8.89
C TYR A 113 -2.59 -15.46 -8.80
N PRO A 114 -1.35 -15.84 -9.17
CA PRO A 114 -0.18 -14.98 -9.02
C PRO A 114 -0.30 -13.68 -9.83
N GLU A 115 -0.88 -13.74 -11.04
CA GLU A 115 -1.15 -12.55 -11.86
C GLU A 115 -2.13 -11.58 -11.19
N THR A 116 -3.10 -12.10 -10.42
CA THR A 116 -4.05 -11.24 -9.69
C THR A 116 -3.39 -10.59 -8.48
N ILE A 117 -2.48 -11.28 -7.81
CA ILE A 117 -1.65 -10.70 -6.74
C ILE A 117 -0.79 -9.55 -7.29
N ALA A 118 -0.16 -9.76 -8.44
CA ALA A 118 0.62 -8.71 -9.10
C ALA A 118 -0.27 -7.51 -9.47
N ARG A 119 -1.46 -7.74 -10.07
CA ARG A 119 -2.43 -6.67 -10.36
C ARG A 119 -2.83 -5.88 -9.12
N ILE A 120 -3.10 -6.54 -7.98
CA ILE A 120 -3.45 -5.86 -6.73
C ILE A 120 -2.37 -4.82 -6.35
N VAL A 121 -1.09 -5.21 -6.43
CA VAL A 121 0.04 -4.33 -6.08
C VAL A 121 0.27 -3.26 -7.15
N ASP A 122 0.28 -3.64 -8.42
CA ASP A 122 0.50 -2.76 -9.58
C ASP A 122 -0.55 -1.65 -9.71
N GLU A 123 -1.82 -1.98 -9.45
CA GLU A 123 -2.94 -1.02 -9.49
C GLU A 123 -3.06 -0.20 -8.20
N GLY A 124 -2.23 -0.55 -7.22
CA GLY A 124 -1.94 0.32 -6.11
C GLY A 124 -2.76 0.11 -4.85
N HIS A 125 -3.31 -1.08 -4.71
CA HIS A 125 -3.97 -1.52 -3.51
C HIS A 125 -2.95 -2.06 -2.49
N SER A 126 -3.32 -2.03 -1.22
CA SER A 126 -2.53 -2.67 -0.17
C SER A 126 -2.82 -4.17 -0.11
N LEU A 127 -1.77 -4.95 0.14
CA LEU A 127 -1.84 -6.40 0.25
C LEU A 127 -1.54 -6.83 1.68
N GLY A 128 -2.43 -7.62 2.27
CA GLY A 128 -2.34 -8.13 3.63
C GLY A 128 -2.50 -9.65 3.69
N ASN A 129 -2.07 -10.22 4.80
CA ASN A 129 -2.10 -11.67 5.06
C ASN A 129 -3.43 -12.07 5.72
N HIS A 130 -4.08 -13.14 5.21
CA HIS A 130 -5.30 -13.69 5.77
C HIS A 130 -5.20 -15.17 6.15
N SER A 131 -4.00 -15.65 6.54
CA SER A 131 -3.65 -17.07 6.70
C SER A 131 -3.54 -17.83 5.38
N TYR A 132 -3.27 -19.14 5.44
CA TYR A 132 -3.02 -19.95 4.26
C TYR A 132 -4.29 -20.47 3.60
N ASN A 133 -5.22 -21.05 4.38
CA ASN A 133 -6.39 -21.77 3.83
C ASN A 133 -7.72 -21.52 4.58
N HIS A 134 -7.71 -20.66 5.60
CA HIS A 134 -8.91 -20.30 6.37
C HIS A 134 -9.64 -21.48 7.07
N VAL A 135 -8.93 -22.59 7.38
CA VAL A 135 -9.51 -23.73 8.12
C VAL A 135 -9.41 -23.49 9.63
N TYR A 136 -10.44 -22.87 10.21
CA TYR A 136 -10.44 -22.43 11.62
C TYR A 136 -9.97 -23.44 12.67
N LYS A 137 -10.38 -24.72 12.56
CA LYS A 137 -10.02 -25.73 13.56
C LYS A 137 -8.52 -26.04 13.57
N ASP A 138 -7.89 -25.91 12.40
CA ASP A 138 -6.45 -26.10 12.26
C ASP A 138 -5.72 -24.80 12.63
N LEU A 139 -6.14 -23.69 12.02
CA LEU A 139 -5.58 -22.37 12.21
C LEU A 139 -5.52 -21.92 13.68
N TYR A 140 -6.60 -22.15 14.44
CA TYR A 140 -6.72 -21.65 15.82
C TYR A 140 -6.46 -22.70 16.90
N ARG A 141 -5.93 -23.87 16.51
CA ARG A 141 -5.59 -24.95 17.45
C ARG A 141 -4.61 -24.48 18.53
N ASP A 142 -3.54 -23.81 18.11
CA ASP A 142 -2.52 -23.18 18.94
C ASP A 142 -1.78 -22.11 18.12
N PHE A 143 -0.90 -21.34 18.77
CA PHE A 143 -0.19 -20.26 18.09
C PHE A 143 0.80 -20.76 17.04
N ASP A 144 1.37 -21.96 17.17
CA ASP A 144 2.34 -22.45 16.19
C ASP A 144 1.68 -22.75 14.84
N HIS A 145 0.44 -23.25 14.83
CA HIS A 145 -0.33 -23.46 13.58
C HIS A 145 -0.77 -22.14 12.94
N PHE A 146 -1.19 -21.18 13.77
CA PHE A 146 -1.48 -19.83 13.29
C PHE A 146 -0.24 -19.22 12.64
N TRP A 147 0.88 -19.26 13.35
CA TRP A 147 2.16 -18.73 12.91
C TRP A 147 2.68 -19.40 11.63
N GLU A 148 2.58 -20.73 11.54
CA GLU A 148 2.98 -21.48 10.34
C GLU A 148 2.20 -21.00 9.11
N GLN A 149 0.86 -20.92 9.19
CA GLN A 149 0.05 -20.44 8.08
C GLN A 149 0.33 -18.97 7.74
N THR A 150 0.57 -18.13 8.74
CA THR A 150 0.94 -16.73 8.55
C THR A 150 2.28 -16.61 7.82
N VAL A 151 3.34 -17.29 8.27
CA VAL A 151 4.66 -17.23 7.64
C VAL A 151 4.67 -17.86 6.24
N THR A 152 3.98 -18.98 6.03
CA THR A 152 3.86 -19.57 4.68
C THR A 152 3.20 -18.58 3.71
N THR A 153 2.13 -17.93 4.14
CA THR A 153 1.44 -16.93 3.31
C THR A 153 2.32 -15.70 3.08
N GLU A 154 3.04 -15.23 4.11
CA GLU A 154 4.01 -14.16 3.97
C GLU A 154 5.07 -14.46 2.90
N GLN A 155 5.68 -15.64 2.97
CA GLN A 155 6.73 -16.06 2.02
C GLN A 155 6.19 -16.10 0.59
N ILE A 156 4.99 -16.66 0.38
CA ILE A 156 4.34 -16.69 -0.94
C ILE A 156 4.12 -15.26 -1.46
N LEU A 157 3.59 -14.36 -0.64
CA LEU A 157 3.31 -12.98 -1.06
C LEU A 157 4.61 -12.21 -1.30
N GLU A 158 5.64 -12.45 -0.51
CA GLU A 158 6.97 -11.87 -0.70
C GLU A 158 7.62 -12.37 -2.00
N GLU A 159 7.55 -13.67 -2.30
CA GLU A 159 8.04 -14.25 -3.55
C GLU A 159 7.32 -13.66 -4.77
N LEU A 160 6.01 -13.42 -4.68
CA LEU A 160 5.21 -12.89 -5.77
C LEU A 160 5.35 -11.36 -5.98
N THR A 161 5.68 -10.61 -4.93
CA THR A 161 5.62 -9.14 -4.96
C THR A 161 6.96 -8.45 -4.64
N GLY A 162 7.96 -9.22 -4.20
CA GLY A 162 9.22 -8.71 -3.67
C GLY A 162 9.07 -7.96 -2.33
N LYS A 163 7.90 -8.02 -1.69
CA LYS A 163 7.60 -7.28 -0.45
C LYS A 163 6.92 -8.17 0.57
N ARG A 164 7.45 -8.13 1.79
CA ARG A 164 6.81 -8.73 2.95
C ARG A 164 5.49 -8.00 3.28
N PRO A 165 4.34 -8.70 3.37
CA PRO A 165 3.11 -8.09 3.89
C PRO A 165 3.23 -7.78 5.38
N THR A 166 2.99 -6.54 5.78
CA THR A 166 2.98 -6.12 7.20
C THR A 166 1.57 -6.07 7.79
N LEU A 167 0.53 -5.99 6.97
CA LEU A 167 -0.86 -6.04 7.41
C LEU A 167 -1.33 -7.49 7.56
N LEU A 168 -2.05 -7.80 8.64
CA LEU A 168 -2.64 -9.11 8.89
C LEU A 168 -4.08 -8.95 9.34
N ARG A 169 -4.98 -9.73 8.74
CA ARG A 169 -6.35 -9.88 9.22
C ARG A 169 -6.59 -11.31 9.67
N ALA A 170 -7.10 -11.46 10.88
CA ALA A 170 -7.44 -12.77 11.42
C ALA A 170 -8.72 -13.31 10.75
N PRO A 171 -8.70 -14.52 10.18
CA PRO A 171 -9.91 -15.25 9.79
C PRO A 171 -11.03 -15.18 10.83
N GLY A 172 -12.17 -14.58 10.47
CA GLY A 172 -13.31 -14.43 11.39
C GLY A 172 -13.12 -13.40 12.52
N GLY A 173 -12.12 -12.53 12.43
CA GLY A 173 -11.85 -11.41 13.34
C GLY A 173 -11.17 -11.80 14.66
N THR A 174 -10.60 -10.83 15.36
CA THR A 174 -9.80 -11.11 16.57
C THR A 174 -10.65 -11.38 17.82
N TYR A 175 -11.85 -10.80 17.94
CA TYR A 175 -12.64 -10.70 19.18
C TYR A 175 -12.80 -12.02 19.96
N THR A 176 -13.09 -13.14 19.26
CA THR A 176 -13.22 -14.46 19.90
C THR A 176 -12.06 -15.41 19.60
N ASN A 177 -11.15 -15.02 18.71
CA ASN A 177 -10.12 -15.88 18.17
C ASN A 177 -8.73 -15.59 18.76
N PHE A 178 -8.45 -14.35 19.14
CA PHE A 178 -7.15 -13.91 19.68
C PHE A 178 -7.23 -13.66 21.18
N ASP A 179 -6.22 -14.15 21.89
CA ASP A 179 -5.91 -13.72 23.25
C ASP A 179 -4.77 -12.68 23.23
N ALA A 180 -4.39 -12.15 24.39
CA ALA A 180 -3.32 -11.15 24.46
C ALA A 180 -1.97 -11.66 23.96
N PHE A 181 -1.72 -12.98 24.00
CA PHE A 181 -0.48 -13.56 23.50
C PHE A 181 -0.40 -13.46 21.98
N TYR A 182 -1.48 -13.72 21.25
CA TYR A 182 -1.52 -13.56 19.79
C TYR A 182 -1.19 -12.13 19.37
N PHE A 183 -1.84 -11.14 19.99
CA PHE A 183 -1.55 -9.73 19.71
C PHE A 183 -0.08 -9.39 19.97
N TYR A 184 0.45 -9.86 21.10
CA TYR A 184 1.86 -9.66 21.44
C TYR A 184 2.79 -10.29 20.41
N TYR A 185 2.64 -11.58 20.11
CA TYR A 185 3.56 -12.28 19.22
C TYR A 185 3.57 -11.73 17.80
N LEU A 186 2.39 -11.39 17.26
CA LEU A 186 2.29 -10.84 15.90
C LEU A 186 2.83 -9.42 15.84
N LYS A 187 2.65 -8.60 16.89
CA LYS A 187 3.29 -7.28 17.00
C LYS A 187 4.81 -7.41 17.07
N GLU A 188 5.33 -8.33 17.89
CA GLU A 188 6.78 -8.59 17.97
C GLU A 188 7.36 -9.13 16.65
N ALA A 189 6.53 -9.81 15.84
CA ALA A 189 6.86 -10.24 14.49
C ALA A 189 6.78 -9.12 13.43
N GLY A 190 6.41 -7.89 13.81
CA GLY A 190 6.26 -6.77 12.88
C GLY A 190 4.99 -6.84 12.01
N TYR A 191 3.91 -7.45 12.50
CA TYR A 191 2.60 -7.37 11.86
C TYR A 191 1.71 -6.32 12.52
N ARG A 192 0.88 -5.69 11.71
CA ARG A 192 -0.26 -4.86 12.12
C ARG A 192 -1.53 -5.66 11.95
N ILE A 193 -2.23 -5.88 13.05
CA ILE A 193 -3.49 -6.63 13.06
C ILE A 193 -4.63 -5.66 12.77
N VAL A 194 -5.40 -5.93 11.72
CA VAL A 194 -6.51 -5.07 11.27
C VAL A 194 -7.82 -5.85 11.29
N ASP A 195 -8.76 -5.42 12.13
CA ASP A 195 -10.17 -5.82 12.12
C ASP A 195 -10.98 -4.86 11.22
N TRP A 196 -12.22 -4.54 11.61
CA TRP A 196 -13.13 -3.66 10.86
C TRP A 196 -14.08 -2.93 11.81
N ASN A 197 -14.59 -1.77 11.42
CA ASN A 197 -15.62 -1.06 12.18
C ASN A 197 -16.96 -0.93 11.42
N VAL A 198 -16.99 -1.43 10.17
CA VAL A 198 -18.19 -1.65 9.36
C VAL A 198 -18.16 -3.08 8.82
N ASP A 199 -19.09 -3.92 9.28
CA ASP A 199 -19.33 -5.24 8.72
C ASP A 199 -20.44 -5.12 7.66
N SER A 200 -20.13 -5.45 6.40
CA SER A 200 -21.12 -5.39 5.31
C SER A 200 -22.20 -6.46 5.41
N GLY A 201 -21.96 -7.52 6.20
CA GLY A 201 -22.84 -8.66 6.34
C GLY A 201 -22.87 -9.58 5.11
N ASP A 202 -21.97 -9.42 4.15
CA ASP A 202 -21.92 -10.21 2.91
C ASP A 202 -21.56 -11.68 3.11
N SER A 203 -20.89 -12.02 4.22
CA SER A 203 -20.59 -13.38 4.65
C SER A 203 -21.59 -13.98 5.65
N LYS A 204 -22.67 -13.25 6.00
CA LYS A 204 -23.68 -13.70 6.98
C LYS A 204 -24.32 -15.06 6.63
N ARG A 205 -24.47 -15.33 5.34
CA ARG A 205 -24.90 -16.63 4.79
C ARG A 205 -24.47 -16.73 3.33
N ARG A 206 -24.52 -17.93 2.75
CA ARG A 206 -24.27 -18.09 1.31
C ARG A 206 -25.27 -17.27 0.49
N GLY A 207 -24.77 -16.44 -0.41
CA GLY A 207 -25.60 -15.67 -1.37
C GLY A 207 -26.44 -14.57 -0.72
N VAL A 208 -25.90 -13.81 0.23
CA VAL A 208 -26.55 -12.57 0.71
C VAL A 208 -26.78 -11.65 -0.49
N PRO A 209 -28.02 -11.23 -0.79
CA PRO A 209 -28.28 -10.37 -1.94
C PRO A 209 -27.60 -9.02 -1.82
N ALA A 210 -27.14 -8.47 -2.96
CA ALA A 210 -26.48 -7.15 -3.00
C ALA A 210 -27.27 -6.06 -2.27
N SER A 211 -28.61 -6.04 -2.41
CA SER A 211 -29.48 -5.09 -1.73
C SER A 211 -29.42 -5.17 -0.19
N GLU A 212 -29.22 -6.37 0.38
CA GLU A 212 -29.07 -6.57 1.83
C GLU A 212 -27.69 -6.09 2.30
N ILE A 213 -26.64 -6.33 1.51
CA ILE A 213 -25.28 -5.84 1.77
C ILE A 213 -25.29 -4.30 1.81
N ILE A 214 -25.84 -3.67 0.76
CA ILE A 214 -25.96 -2.21 0.66
C ILE A 214 -26.77 -1.65 1.84
N ALA A 215 -27.89 -2.28 2.19
CA ALA A 215 -28.72 -1.83 3.31
C ALA A 215 -27.97 -1.92 4.66
N THR A 216 -27.17 -2.97 4.86
CA THR A 216 -26.37 -3.16 6.06
C THR A 216 -25.26 -2.10 6.16
N VAL A 217 -24.54 -1.86 5.07
CA VAL A 217 -23.53 -0.80 5.00
C VAL A 217 -24.14 0.57 5.30
N LYS A 218 -25.29 0.91 4.68
CA LYS A 218 -25.99 2.19 4.91
C LYS A 218 -26.51 2.41 6.32
N GLN A 219 -26.72 1.32 7.08
CA GLN A 219 -27.18 1.38 8.47
C GLN A 219 -26.02 1.42 9.48
N SER A 220 -24.79 1.16 9.04
CA SER A 220 -23.62 1.18 9.90
C SER A 220 -23.30 2.60 10.39
N PRO A 221 -22.79 2.78 11.62
CA PRO A 221 -22.42 4.09 12.14
C PRO A 221 -21.34 4.75 11.29
N LEU A 222 -21.59 5.97 10.82
CA LEU A 222 -20.58 6.81 10.18
C LEU A 222 -19.57 7.30 11.22
N ARG A 223 -18.29 7.27 10.84
CA ARG A 223 -17.13 7.68 11.66
C ARG A 223 -16.18 8.48 10.78
N HIS A 224 -15.20 9.13 11.39
CA HIS A 224 -14.16 9.83 10.63
C HIS A 224 -13.35 8.85 9.77
N GLU A 225 -13.04 7.68 10.31
CA GLU A 225 -12.37 6.59 9.60
C GLU A 225 -13.23 5.32 9.62
N LEU A 226 -13.42 4.70 8.46
CA LEU A 226 -14.25 3.52 8.28
C LEU A 226 -13.45 2.41 7.61
N THR A 227 -13.26 1.29 8.29
CA THR A 227 -12.70 0.06 7.70
C THR A 227 -13.87 -0.88 7.41
N VAL A 228 -14.18 -1.06 6.13
CA VAL A 228 -15.33 -1.82 5.64
C VAL A 228 -14.90 -3.23 5.27
N LEU A 229 -15.47 -4.23 5.95
CA LEU A 229 -15.26 -5.64 5.64
C LEU A 229 -16.17 -6.09 4.49
N LEU A 230 -15.54 -6.54 3.41
CA LEU A 230 -16.14 -7.18 2.25
C LEU A 230 -15.34 -8.46 1.92
N HIS A 231 -15.86 -9.30 1.04
CA HIS A 231 -15.17 -10.51 0.59
C HIS A 231 -15.19 -10.60 -0.94
N ASP A 232 -14.06 -10.93 -1.53
CA ASP A 232 -13.91 -11.20 -2.97
C ASP A 232 -13.54 -12.68 -3.25
N GLY A 233 -13.53 -13.51 -2.20
CA GLY A 233 -13.42 -14.96 -2.30
C GLY A 233 -14.56 -15.63 -3.09
N GLN A 234 -14.38 -16.91 -3.41
CA GLN A 234 -15.36 -17.65 -4.21
C GLN A 234 -16.75 -17.71 -3.54
N GLY A 235 -17.79 -17.26 -4.24
CA GLY A 235 -19.18 -17.27 -3.75
C GLY A 235 -19.73 -15.91 -3.33
N HIS A 236 -18.93 -14.85 -3.47
CA HIS A 236 -19.29 -13.47 -3.13
C HIS A 236 -19.66 -12.60 -4.35
N GLN A 237 -20.31 -13.18 -5.36
CA GLN A 237 -20.75 -12.44 -6.56
C GLN A 237 -21.67 -11.24 -6.23
N GLU A 238 -22.46 -11.37 -5.16
CA GLU A 238 -23.35 -10.30 -4.71
C GLU A 238 -22.58 -9.12 -4.08
N THR A 239 -21.38 -9.36 -3.51
CA THR A 239 -20.49 -8.30 -3.04
C THR A 239 -20.01 -7.45 -4.21
N VAL A 240 -19.57 -8.08 -5.31
CA VAL A 240 -19.18 -7.37 -6.55
C VAL A 240 -20.34 -6.51 -7.08
N LYS A 241 -21.57 -7.03 -7.08
CA LYS A 241 -22.76 -6.28 -7.49
C LYS A 241 -23.11 -5.12 -6.56
N ALA A 242 -22.82 -5.25 -5.27
CA ALA A 242 -23.10 -4.22 -4.27
C ALA A 242 -22.07 -3.08 -4.29
N LEU A 243 -20.84 -3.36 -4.75
CA LEU A 243 -19.70 -2.47 -4.64
C LEU A 243 -19.94 -1.07 -5.24
N PRO A 244 -20.51 -0.89 -6.46
CA PRO A 244 -20.75 0.44 -7.00
C PRO A 244 -21.67 1.30 -6.13
N ASP A 245 -22.74 0.71 -5.57
CA ASP A 245 -23.68 1.42 -4.70
C ASP A 245 -23.09 1.74 -3.33
N ILE A 246 -22.15 0.92 -2.84
CA ILE A 246 -21.39 1.17 -1.61
C ILE A 246 -20.45 2.35 -1.82
N ILE A 247 -19.67 2.34 -2.91
CA ILE A 247 -18.75 3.42 -3.26
C ILE A 247 -19.54 4.73 -3.41
N LYS A 248 -20.62 4.69 -4.21
CA LYS A 248 -21.50 5.84 -4.39
C LYS A 248 -22.05 6.38 -3.06
N PHE A 249 -22.49 5.50 -2.16
CA PHE A 249 -23.02 5.93 -0.87
C PHE A 249 -22.01 6.74 -0.06
N TYR A 250 -20.75 6.28 0.01
CA TYR A 250 -19.71 7.00 0.75
C TYR A 250 -19.23 8.26 0.03
N LYS A 251 -19.11 8.25 -1.32
CA LYS A 251 -18.85 9.46 -2.12
C LYS A 251 -19.93 10.53 -1.90
N ASP A 252 -21.22 10.14 -1.92
CA ASP A 252 -22.36 11.04 -1.66
C ASP A 252 -22.35 11.62 -0.22
N LYS A 253 -21.59 11.00 0.70
CA LYS A 253 -21.38 11.47 2.07
C LYS A 253 -20.10 12.29 2.25
N GLY A 254 -19.32 12.47 1.18
CA GLY A 254 -18.09 13.27 1.18
C GLY A 254 -16.87 12.54 1.75
N TYR A 255 -16.86 11.21 1.72
CA TYR A 255 -15.69 10.43 2.12
C TYR A 255 -14.66 10.34 0.99
N SER A 256 -13.38 10.42 1.35
CA SER A 256 -12.26 9.96 0.53
C SER A 256 -12.08 8.44 0.67
N PHE A 257 -11.29 7.86 -0.23
CA PHE A 257 -10.93 6.44 -0.19
C PHE A 257 -9.42 6.28 -0.13
N ALA A 258 -8.95 5.35 0.70
CA ALA A 258 -7.54 5.02 0.84
C ALA A 258 -7.37 3.50 1.02
N ALA A 259 -6.20 3.00 0.65
CA ALA A 259 -5.75 1.69 1.08
C ALA A 259 -5.08 1.82 2.46
N LEU A 260 -5.19 0.78 3.28
CA LEU A 260 -4.53 0.75 4.58
C LEU A 260 -3.01 0.73 4.43
N GLU A 261 -2.31 1.50 5.26
CA GLU A 261 -0.85 1.52 5.36
C GLU A 261 -0.40 1.15 6.78
N GLU A 262 0.85 0.72 6.91
CA GLU A 262 1.42 0.34 8.22
C GLU A 262 1.40 1.47 9.26
N LYS A 263 1.44 2.72 8.80
CA LYS A 263 1.53 3.92 9.64
C LYS A 263 0.20 4.37 10.23
N GLU A 264 -0.91 3.76 9.80
CA GLU A 264 -2.24 4.13 10.25
C GLU A 264 -2.61 3.36 11.52
N ASP A 265 -3.44 3.97 12.37
CA ASP A 265 -3.95 3.29 13.56
C ASP A 265 -4.97 2.23 13.13
N PRO A 266 -4.68 0.92 13.34
CA PRO A 266 -5.57 -0.11 12.85
C PRO A 266 -6.84 -0.16 13.72
N VAL A 267 -7.98 -0.38 13.07
CA VAL A 267 -9.16 -0.82 13.81
C VAL A 267 -8.84 -2.19 14.40
N GLN A 268 -8.83 -2.29 15.74
CA GLN A 268 -8.59 -3.54 16.45
C GLN A 268 -9.68 -3.78 17.49
N PHE A 269 -10.26 -4.98 17.51
CA PHE A 269 -11.22 -5.33 18.55
C PHE A 269 -10.53 -5.54 19.89
N LYS A 270 -11.28 -5.27 20.97
CA LYS A 270 -10.85 -5.65 22.33
C LYS A 270 -10.84 -7.17 22.45
N VAL A 271 -9.95 -7.70 23.29
CA VAL A 271 -9.95 -9.13 23.63
C VAL A 271 -11.30 -9.51 24.25
N GLY A 272 -12.02 -10.41 23.58
CA GLY A 272 -13.30 -10.93 24.02
C GLY A 272 -13.20 -12.32 24.66
N PRO A 273 -14.35 -12.95 24.96
CA PRO A 273 -14.39 -14.33 25.43
C PRO A 273 -13.90 -15.28 24.34
N LEU A 274 -12.84 -16.05 24.63
CA LEU A 274 -12.21 -16.93 23.66
C LEU A 274 -13.09 -18.12 23.29
N LYS A 275 -13.23 -18.35 21.98
CA LYS A 275 -13.84 -19.55 21.40
C LYS A 275 -12.95 -20.79 21.54
N TRP A 276 -11.64 -20.59 21.58
CA TRP A 276 -10.64 -21.65 21.59
C TRP A 276 -10.00 -21.75 22.98
N GLN A 277 -10.05 -22.94 23.59
CA GLN A 277 -9.40 -23.15 24.89
C GLN A 277 -7.89 -23.19 24.69
N ARG A 278 -7.18 -22.24 25.31
CA ARG A 278 -5.71 -22.17 25.29
C ARG A 278 -5.19 -21.96 26.70
N ASN A 279 -4.03 -22.55 26.98
CA ASN A 279 -3.31 -22.34 28.23
C ASN A 279 -1.81 -22.28 27.91
N THR A 280 -1.36 -21.12 27.48
CA THR A 280 0.05 -20.85 27.20
C THR A 280 0.83 -20.96 28.49
N ARG A 281 1.75 -21.93 28.57
CA ARG A 281 2.68 -22.05 29.69
C ARG A 281 3.84 -21.06 29.53
N TYR A 282 4.53 -20.75 30.62
CA TYR A 282 5.66 -19.82 30.60
C TYR A 282 6.79 -20.26 29.67
N ASP A 283 7.13 -21.56 29.64
CA ASP A 283 8.14 -22.12 28.75
C ASP A 283 7.76 -21.96 27.27
N GLN A 284 6.49 -22.21 26.95
CA GLN A 284 5.95 -22.01 25.60
C GLN A 284 5.95 -20.52 25.22
N PHE A 285 5.60 -19.64 26.17
CA PHE A 285 5.65 -18.20 25.95
C PHE A 285 7.05 -17.75 25.56
N VAL A 286 8.07 -18.11 26.34
CA VAL A 286 9.46 -17.74 26.05
C VAL A 286 9.89 -18.27 24.68
N GLN A 287 9.57 -19.53 24.36
CA GLN A 287 9.91 -20.12 23.06
C GLN A 287 9.26 -19.36 21.89
N GLN A 288 7.97 -19.04 21.99
CA GLN A 288 7.24 -18.31 20.95
C GLN A 288 7.73 -16.88 20.81
N THR A 289 7.99 -16.18 21.92
CA THR A 289 8.58 -14.84 21.93
C THR A 289 9.92 -14.81 21.19
N MET A 290 10.83 -15.75 21.51
CA MET A 290 12.12 -15.82 20.84
C MET A 290 11.98 -16.17 19.35
N LYS A 291 11.05 -17.05 19.00
CA LYS A 291 10.74 -17.42 17.61
C LYS A 291 10.31 -16.21 16.78
N VAL A 292 9.34 -15.43 17.26
CA VAL A 292 8.80 -14.29 16.51
C VAL A 292 9.77 -13.11 16.46
N ARG A 293 10.53 -12.86 17.55
CA ARG A 293 11.58 -11.83 17.55
C ARG A 293 12.72 -12.18 16.61
N LYS A 294 13.13 -13.45 16.60
CA LYS A 294 14.14 -13.92 15.66
C LYS A 294 13.66 -13.72 14.22
N HIS A 295 12.41 -14.09 13.92
CA HIS A 295 11.81 -13.86 12.61
C HIS A 295 11.82 -12.38 12.22
N HIS A 296 11.36 -11.50 13.12
CA HIS A 296 11.39 -10.05 12.88
C HIS A 296 12.82 -9.52 12.70
N GLN A 297 13.79 -9.99 13.49
CA GLN A 297 15.19 -9.65 13.31
C GLN A 297 15.75 -10.17 11.99
N GLU A 298 15.40 -11.38 11.57
CA GLU A 298 15.80 -11.91 10.26
C GLU A 298 15.24 -11.03 9.13
N TYR A 299 14.03 -10.50 9.26
CA TYR A 299 13.46 -9.55 8.30
C TYR A 299 13.99 -8.11 8.41
N ALA A 300 14.31 -7.64 9.62
CA ALA A 300 14.88 -6.31 9.83
C ALA A 300 16.38 -6.25 9.50
N ASN A 301 17.08 -7.39 9.63
CA ASN A 301 18.48 -7.59 9.27
C ASN A 301 18.65 -8.23 7.90
N MET A 302 17.58 -8.74 7.28
CA MET A 302 17.49 -8.77 5.84
C MET A 302 17.70 -7.32 5.43
N GLU A 303 18.95 -7.01 5.10
CA GLU A 303 19.21 -6.04 4.07
C GLU A 303 18.38 -6.55 2.88
N PHE A 304 17.12 -6.11 2.79
CA PHE A 304 16.62 -5.65 1.51
C PHE A 304 17.78 -4.86 0.97
N PRO A 305 18.35 -5.25 -0.18
CA PRO A 305 19.50 -4.57 -0.72
C PRO A 305 19.35 -3.08 -0.42
N GLN A 306 20.19 -2.53 0.47
CA GLN A 306 20.17 -1.10 0.79
C GLN A 306 20.35 -0.43 -0.54
N GLU A 307 19.26 -0.03 -1.21
CA GLU A 307 19.25 0.36 -2.62
C GLU A 307 20.48 -0.21 -3.32
N GLU A 308 20.66 -1.56 -3.40
CA GLU A 308 21.97 -2.22 -3.70
C GLU A 308 22.68 -1.34 -4.72
N ASN A 309 23.68 -0.53 -4.28
CA ASN A 309 24.06 0.73 -4.93
C ASN A 309 23.24 1.00 -6.19
N ALA A 310 22.25 1.91 -6.23
CA ALA A 310 21.46 2.19 -7.43
C ALA A 310 22.29 2.41 -8.74
N GLU A 311 23.61 2.55 -8.60
CA GLU A 311 24.64 2.47 -9.65
C GLU A 311 24.98 1.05 -10.21
N GLU A 312 24.68 -0.09 -9.57
CA GLU A 312 25.21 -1.43 -9.94
C GLU A 312 24.21 -2.45 -10.50
N ARG A 313 22.89 -2.24 -10.38
CA ARG A 313 21.90 -2.89 -11.28
C ARG A 313 21.15 -1.87 -12.09
N SER A 314 21.90 -1.30 -13.01
CA SER A 314 21.39 -0.45 -14.06
C SER A 314 20.57 -1.30 -15.08
N ILE A 315 19.40 -1.80 -14.69
CA ILE A 315 18.52 -2.57 -15.60
C ILE A 315 17.66 -1.59 -16.40
N PRO A 316 17.83 -1.50 -17.73
CA PRO A 316 16.98 -0.67 -18.56
C PRO A 316 15.56 -1.26 -18.60
N LEU A 317 14.56 -0.40 -18.48
CA LEU A 317 13.17 -0.75 -18.71
C LEU A 317 12.92 -0.79 -20.21
N GLN A 318 12.63 -1.98 -20.75
CA GLN A 318 12.29 -2.19 -22.14
C GLN A 318 10.77 -2.22 -22.31
N ILE A 319 10.23 -1.13 -22.83
CA ILE A 319 8.82 -1.00 -23.14
C ILE A 319 8.66 -1.34 -24.63
N SER A 320 7.63 -2.10 -24.98
CA SER A 320 7.20 -2.22 -26.37
C SER A 320 5.81 -1.63 -26.49
N TRP A 321 5.65 -0.62 -27.32
CA TRP A 321 4.38 0.07 -27.54
C TRP A 321 3.86 -0.27 -28.93
N ASP A 322 2.81 -1.08 -29.03
CA ASP A 322 2.32 -1.64 -30.30
C ASP A 322 3.43 -2.29 -31.16
N GLY A 323 4.43 -2.89 -30.51
CA GLY A 323 5.60 -3.49 -31.16
C GLY A 323 6.76 -2.53 -31.42
N GLU A 324 6.60 -1.22 -31.18
CA GLU A 324 7.70 -0.26 -31.26
C GLU A 324 8.49 -0.24 -29.94
N PRO A 325 9.80 -0.52 -29.96
CA PRO A 325 10.60 -0.57 -28.75
C PRO A 325 10.91 0.83 -28.22
N TRP A 326 10.71 1.03 -26.93
CA TRP A 326 11.09 2.21 -26.18
C TRP A 326 11.84 1.79 -24.92
N THR A 327 13.10 2.22 -24.81
CA THR A 327 13.93 1.88 -23.65
C THR A 327 14.13 3.10 -22.77
N LEU A 328 13.85 2.95 -21.48
CA LEU A 328 14.25 3.89 -20.44
C LEU A 328 15.47 3.33 -19.72
N ASN A 329 16.56 4.08 -19.77
CA ASN A 329 17.75 3.70 -19.05
C ASN A 329 17.50 3.82 -17.53
N PRO A 330 18.30 3.12 -16.73
CA PRO A 330 18.35 3.27 -15.28
C PRO A 330 18.46 4.74 -14.87
N GLY A 331 17.68 5.16 -13.88
CA GLY A 331 17.55 6.56 -13.46
C GLY A 331 16.65 7.42 -14.35
N GLN A 332 16.08 6.86 -15.43
CA GLN A 332 15.08 7.54 -16.27
C GLN A 332 13.65 7.07 -16.03
N TYR A 333 13.46 6.20 -15.03
CA TYR A 333 12.19 5.68 -14.54
C TYR A 333 12.36 5.33 -13.07
N GLN A 334 11.27 5.26 -12.30
CA GLN A 334 11.28 4.72 -10.94
C GLN A 334 10.44 3.45 -10.92
N PHE A 335 10.86 2.48 -10.10
CA PHE A 335 10.08 1.28 -9.84
C PHE A 335 9.90 1.14 -8.33
N GLU A 336 8.72 1.52 -7.85
CA GLU A 336 8.39 1.51 -6.43
C GLU A 336 7.04 0.81 -6.22
N LYS A 337 6.98 -0.10 -5.24
CA LYS A 337 5.73 -0.81 -4.88
C LYS A 337 5.03 -1.46 -6.09
N GLY A 338 5.80 -2.07 -7.01
CA GLY A 338 5.26 -2.73 -8.21
C GLY A 338 4.93 -1.78 -9.37
N ARG A 339 5.07 -0.47 -9.19
CA ARG A 339 4.66 0.52 -10.18
C ARG A 339 5.86 1.13 -10.89
N PHE A 340 5.77 1.22 -12.21
CA PHE A 340 6.67 2.06 -13.00
C PHE A 340 6.13 3.48 -13.06
N THR A 341 6.91 4.44 -12.57
CA THR A 341 6.71 5.85 -12.90
C THR A 341 7.75 6.27 -13.94
N VAL A 342 7.30 7.02 -14.94
CA VAL A 342 8.12 7.45 -16.07
C VAL A 342 7.97 8.96 -16.30
N PRO A 343 8.98 9.64 -16.85
CA PRO A 343 8.89 11.04 -17.20
C PRO A 343 7.78 11.27 -18.23
N LEU A 344 6.83 12.16 -17.92
CA LEU A 344 5.69 12.49 -18.76
C LEU A 344 6.11 12.93 -20.16
N GLN A 345 7.19 13.73 -20.28
CA GLN A 345 7.71 14.18 -21.57
C GLN A 345 8.20 13.01 -22.43
N LYS A 346 8.93 12.05 -21.84
CA LYS A 346 9.44 10.91 -22.60
C LYS A 346 8.32 9.96 -23.02
N LEU A 347 7.32 9.80 -22.15
CA LEU A 347 6.09 9.10 -22.48
C LEU A 347 5.39 9.77 -23.65
N ALA A 348 5.19 11.11 -23.59
CA ALA A 348 4.65 11.94 -24.67
C ALA A 348 5.38 11.76 -26.01
N ASP A 349 6.71 11.76 -25.98
CA ASP A 349 7.52 11.56 -27.17
C ASP A 349 7.37 10.13 -27.73
N ALA A 350 7.27 9.11 -26.86
CA ALA A 350 7.21 7.71 -27.26
C ALA A 350 5.91 7.34 -28.00
N TRP A 351 4.75 7.85 -27.56
CA TRP A 351 3.46 7.59 -28.20
C TRP A 351 2.96 8.74 -29.10
N GLY A 352 3.78 9.76 -29.34
CA GLY A 352 3.47 10.88 -30.23
C GLY A 352 2.35 11.80 -29.73
N ALA A 353 2.22 11.96 -28.41
CA ALA A 353 1.27 12.87 -27.79
C ALA A 353 1.83 14.30 -27.71
N GLU A 354 0.96 15.29 -27.76
CA GLU A 354 1.30 16.70 -27.61
C GLU A 354 1.16 17.12 -26.14
N LEU A 355 2.11 17.91 -25.64
CA LEU A 355 2.09 18.48 -24.29
C LEU A 355 1.90 20.01 -24.37
N GLU A 356 0.96 20.53 -23.60
CA GLU A 356 0.66 21.96 -23.49
C GLU A 356 0.53 22.36 -22.01
N TRP A 357 1.19 23.43 -21.60
CA TRP A 357 1.06 23.96 -20.23
C TRP A 357 -0.25 24.73 -20.07
N SER A 358 -0.98 24.43 -19.01
CA SER A 358 -2.19 25.15 -18.60
C SER A 358 -1.94 25.83 -17.23
N GLY A 359 -2.06 27.17 -17.20
CA GLY A 359 -1.84 27.99 -16.01
C GLY A 359 -0.43 28.59 -15.87
N PRO A 360 -0.07 29.14 -14.69
CA PRO A 360 1.26 29.70 -14.44
C PRO A 360 2.28 28.56 -14.45
N GLY A 361 3.02 28.40 -15.54
CA GLY A 361 3.97 27.28 -15.70
C GLY A 361 5.01 27.17 -14.56
N GLY A 362 5.57 25.97 -14.38
CA GLY A 362 6.42 25.61 -13.25
C GLY A 362 5.71 24.66 -12.29
N GLU A 363 6.20 24.53 -11.05
CA GLU A 363 5.70 23.58 -10.03
C GLU A 363 4.24 23.83 -9.56
N GLU A 364 3.63 24.94 -9.98
CA GLU A 364 2.23 25.33 -9.72
C GLU A 364 1.32 25.18 -10.96
N GLY A 365 1.85 24.71 -12.08
CA GLY A 365 1.14 24.61 -13.36
C GLY A 365 0.62 23.19 -13.64
N THR A 366 -0.48 23.11 -14.38
CA THR A 366 -1.01 21.85 -14.92
C THR A 366 -0.45 21.61 -16.33
N VAL A 367 -0.36 20.34 -16.73
CA VAL A 367 0.08 19.96 -18.08
C VAL A 367 -1.01 19.17 -18.77
N ILE A 368 -1.43 19.65 -19.92
CA ILE A 368 -2.39 18.99 -20.79
C ILE A 368 -1.61 18.10 -21.75
N LEU A 369 -1.87 16.80 -21.68
CA LEU A 369 -1.40 15.80 -22.63
C LEU A 369 -2.54 15.45 -23.59
N ARG A 370 -2.30 15.60 -24.89
CA ARG A 370 -3.27 15.30 -25.96
C ARG A 370 -2.75 14.18 -26.86
N SER A 371 -3.56 13.16 -27.09
CA SER A 371 -3.30 12.15 -28.12
C SER A 371 -4.60 11.79 -28.84
N GLY A 372 -4.66 12.10 -30.14
CA GLY A 372 -5.89 11.98 -30.92
C GLY A 372 -7.03 12.83 -30.35
N MET A 373 -8.13 12.18 -29.97
CA MET A 373 -9.32 12.83 -29.38
C MET A 373 -9.34 12.79 -27.85
N ARG A 374 -8.25 12.33 -27.23
CA ARG A 374 -8.12 12.22 -25.77
C ARG A 374 -7.26 13.34 -25.22
N GLU A 375 -7.67 13.82 -24.06
CA GLU A 375 -6.99 14.88 -23.33
C GLU A 375 -6.88 14.49 -21.86
N ALA A 376 -5.70 14.65 -21.28
CA ALA A 376 -5.42 14.45 -19.87
C ALA A 376 -4.76 15.72 -19.32
N GLU A 377 -5.48 16.49 -18.52
CA GLU A 377 -4.96 17.62 -17.74
C GLU A 377 -4.41 17.08 -16.41
N ILE A 378 -3.09 17.15 -16.28
CA ILE A 378 -2.31 16.58 -15.19
C ILE A 378 -1.94 17.71 -14.23
N ASP A 379 -2.36 17.58 -12.98
CA ASP A 379 -2.06 18.47 -11.86
C ASP A 379 -1.16 17.74 -10.85
N PRO A 380 0.18 17.90 -10.95
CA PRO A 380 1.10 17.23 -10.04
C PRO A 380 1.09 17.82 -8.64
N THR A 381 0.63 19.06 -8.46
CA THR A 381 0.59 19.73 -7.15
C THR A 381 -0.47 19.10 -6.25
N HIS A 382 -1.61 18.73 -6.84
CA HIS A 382 -2.71 18.09 -6.12
C HIS A 382 -2.77 16.58 -6.33
N GLY A 383 -1.88 16.02 -7.16
CA GLY A 383 -1.86 14.61 -7.52
C GLY A 383 -3.11 14.19 -8.27
N VAL A 384 -3.58 15.02 -9.22
CA VAL A 384 -4.85 14.81 -9.93
C VAL A 384 -4.63 14.72 -11.43
N ILE A 385 -5.38 13.84 -12.11
CA ILE A 385 -5.51 13.85 -13.58
C ILE A 385 -6.98 14.01 -13.93
N HIS A 386 -7.32 15.12 -14.58
CA HIS A 386 -8.61 15.32 -15.23
C HIS A 386 -8.51 14.81 -16.67
N TRP A 387 -9.41 13.93 -17.08
CA TRP A 387 -9.38 13.40 -18.45
C TRP A 387 -10.67 13.70 -19.18
N SER A 388 -10.57 13.78 -20.51
CA SER A 388 -11.74 13.89 -21.38
C SER A 388 -11.59 13.12 -22.69
N PHE A 389 -12.70 12.57 -23.16
CA PHE A 389 -12.83 11.84 -24.42
C PHE A 389 -14.28 11.90 -24.91
N PHE A 390 -14.53 12.37 -26.15
CA PHE A 390 -15.88 12.45 -26.74
C PHE A 390 -16.98 13.08 -25.85
N GLY A 391 -16.63 14.07 -25.03
CA GLY A 391 -17.58 14.75 -24.14
C GLY A 391 -17.88 14.00 -22.83
N GLU A 392 -17.26 12.83 -22.62
CA GLU A 392 -17.09 12.23 -21.30
C GLU A 392 -15.85 12.81 -20.64
N SER A 393 -15.89 12.93 -19.32
CA SER A 393 -14.75 13.41 -18.54
C SER A 393 -14.76 12.80 -17.15
N GLY A 394 -13.59 12.55 -16.60
CA GLY A 394 -13.42 12.02 -15.24
C GLY A 394 -12.24 12.66 -14.54
N THR A 395 -12.02 12.24 -13.29
CA THR A 395 -10.92 12.74 -12.46
C THR A 395 -10.33 11.59 -11.67
N TYR A 396 -9.03 11.40 -11.78
CA TYR A 396 -8.25 10.48 -10.97
C TYR A 396 -7.52 11.27 -9.87
N HIS A 397 -7.61 10.84 -8.61
CA HIS A 397 -6.88 11.41 -7.47
C HIS A 397 -5.83 10.40 -7.01
N MET A 398 -4.54 10.75 -7.03
CA MET A 398 -3.46 9.75 -7.01
C MET A 398 -2.16 10.19 -6.31
N ALA A 399 -1.40 9.15 -5.91
CA ALA A 399 -0.07 9.23 -5.32
C ALA A 399 1.09 9.22 -6.35
N ASP A 400 0.84 8.85 -7.62
CA ASP A 400 1.91 8.58 -8.61
C ASP A 400 2.08 9.68 -9.66
N VAL A 401 1.50 10.86 -9.42
CA VAL A 401 1.75 12.08 -10.20
C VAL A 401 2.55 13.02 -9.32
N GLN A 402 3.82 13.23 -9.65
CA GLN A 402 4.72 13.99 -8.81
C GLN A 402 5.80 14.72 -9.59
N TRP A 403 6.29 15.79 -8.98
CA TRP A 403 7.51 16.46 -9.42
C TRP A 403 8.74 15.71 -8.91
N VAL A 404 9.64 15.37 -9.83
CA VAL A 404 10.95 14.79 -9.51
C VAL A 404 12.00 15.57 -10.30
N ASP A 405 12.87 16.29 -9.59
CA ASP A 405 13.96 17.09 -10.18
C ASP A 405 13.54 18.03 -11.33
N GLY A 406 12.34 18.62 -11.24
CA GLY A 406 11.82 19.53 -12.25
C GLY A 406 11.21 18.85 -13.49
N GLU A 407 11.01 17.53 -13.46
CA GLU A 407 10.20 16.78 -14.42
C GLU A 407 8.94 16.22 -13.75
N ILE A 408 7.86 16.06 -14.52
CA ILE A 408 6.65 15.39 -14.04
C ILE A 408 6.79 13.90 -14.30
N TYR A 409 6.65 13.09 -13.26
CA TYR A 409 6.55 11.64 -13.36
C TYR A 409 5.10 11.21 -13.24
N VAL A 410 4.73 10.22 -14.06
CA VAL A 410 3.39 9.64 -14.11
C VAL A 410 3.47 8.10 -14.13
N GLY A 411 2.47 7.43 -13.58
CA GLY A 411 2.37 5.97 -13.62
C GLY A 411 2.19 5.42 -15.03
N LEU A 412 3.08 4.54 -15.49
CA LEU A 412 3.11 4.00 -16.85
C LEU A 412 1.81 3.24 -17.22
N ARG A 413 1.36 2.32 -16.34
CA ARG A 413 0.14 1.52 -16.55
C ARG A 413 -1.10 2.41 -16.66
N MET A 414 -1.27 3.33 -15.70
CA MET A 414 -2.40 4.26 -15.67
C MET A 414 -2.48 5.08 -16.96
N MET A 415 -1.35 5.64 -17.40
CA MET A 415 -1.31 6.41 -18.63
C MET A 415 -1.59 5.55 -19.86
N ALA A 416 -1.13 4.29 -19.90
CA ALA A 416 -1.49 3.36 -20.95
C ALA A 416 -3.01 3.13 -20.99
N GLU A 417 -3.62 2.80 -19.86
CA GLU A 417 -5.07 2.53 -19.74
C GLU A 417 -5.92 3.75 -20.10
N LEU A 418 -5.53 4.95 -19.63
CA LEU A 418 -6.20 6.21 -19.92
C LEU A 418 -6.33 6.48 -21.43
N PHE A 419 -5.35 6.01 -22.19
CA PHE A 419 -5.29 6.12 -23.65
C PHE A 419 -5.67 4.82 -24.38
N HIS A 420 -6.36 3.88 -23.70
CA HIS A 420 -6.86 2.61 -24.24
C HIS A 420 -5.78 1.66 -24.77
N TYR A 421 -4.66 1.69 -24.10
CA TYR A 421 -3.67 0.64 -24.19
C TYR A 421 -3.81 -0.29 -22.99
N ARG A 422 -3.38 -1.53 -23.17
CA ARG A 422 -3.27 -2.49 -22.08
C ARG A 422 -1.86 -3.02 -22.04
N ILE A 423 -1.37 -3.23 -20.82
CA ILE A 423 -0.19 -4.05 -20.62
C ILE A 423 -0.60 -5.50 -20.89
N THR A 424 -0.05 -6.11 -21.94
CA THR A 424 -0.38 -7.46 -22.37
C THR A 424 0.58 -8.52 -21.85
N ASP A 425 1.81 -8.11 -21.52
CA ASP A 425 2.87 -8.97 -20.99
C ASP A 425 3.90 -8.11 -20.26
N TYR A 426 4.62 -8.68 -19.30
CA TYR A 426 5.70 -8.00 -18.59
C TYR A 426 6.66 -9.00 -17.92
N SER A 427 7.92 -8.60 -17.73
CA SER A 427 8.94 -9.36 -17.00
C SER A 427 9.62 -8.46 -15.97
N LEU A 428 9.75 -8.96 -14.73
CA LEU A 428 10.43 -8.30 -13.62
C LEU A 428 11.59 -9.15 -13.06
N GLU A 429 12.14 -10.04 -13.88
CA GLU A 429 13.24 -10.93 -13.49
C GLU A 429 14.48 -10.15 -13.01
N PRO A 430 15.36 -10.71 -12.16
CA PRO A 430 16.47 -9.97 -11.55
C PRO A 430 17.43 -9.23 -12.49
N ASP A 431 17.43 -9.56 -13.78
CA ASP A 431 18.22 -8.97 -14.87
C ASP A 431 17.39 -8.46 -16.06
N GLU A 432 16.05 -8.52 -15.98
CA GLU A 432 15.15 -8.12 -17.06
C GLU A 432 14.01 -7.24 -16.53
N ARG A 433 13.73 -6.15 -17.26
CA ARG A 433 12.55 -5.32 -17.06
C ARG A 433 11.90 -5.10 -18.41
N THR A 434 10.81 -5.82 -18.70
CA THR A 434 10.07 -5.63 -19.94
C THR A 434 8.60 -5.33 -19.66
N VAL A 435 8.00 -4.49 -20.49
CA VAL A 435 6.56 -4.20 -20.47
C VAL A 435 6.07 -4.15 -21.91
N GLN A 436 5.14 -5.02 -22.27
CA GLN A 436 4.45 -5.02 -23.56
C GLN A 436 3.13 -4.27 -23.41
N ILE A 437 2.95 -3.22 -24.20
CA ILE A 437 1.79 -2.34 -24.20
C ILE A 437 1.18 -2.43 -25.59
N GLU A 438 -0.02 -2.99 -25.70
CA GLU A 438 -0.76 -3.06 -26.97
C GLU A 438 -2.03 -2.21 -26.90
N SER A 439 -2.35 -1.59 -28.03
CA SER A 439 -3.65 -0.96 -28.22
C SER A 439 -4.76 -2.01 -28.21
N GLU A 440 -5.92 -1.65 -27.65
CA GLU A 440 -7.11 -2.50 -27.78
C GLU A 440 -7.51 -2.61 -29.26
N LYS A 441 -7.19 -3.76 -29.89
CA LYS A 441 -7.59 -4.07 -31.26
C LYS A 441 -9.12 -4.21 -31.35
N GLY A 442 -9.81 -3.11 -31.64
CA GLY A 442 -11.26 -3.12 -31.83
C GLY A 442 -11.97 -1.79 -32.03
N LEU A 443 -11.32 -0.63 -31.79
CA LEU A 443 -11.99 0.68 -31.82
C LEU A 443 -11.30 1.76 -32.67
N TRP A 444 -10.24 1.44 -33.40
CA TRP A 444 -9.57 2.39 -34.30
C TRP A 444 -10.42 2.66 -35.55
N LEU A 445 -10.92 3.89 -35.68
CA LEU A 445 -11.54 4.36 -36.91
C LEU A 445 -10.47 4.50 -38.02
N PRO A 446 -10.79 4.24 -39.30
CA PRO A 446 -9.79 3.94 -40.34
C PRO A 446 -8.84 5.07 -40.78
N TRP A 447 -8.83 6.24 -40.13
CA TRP A 447 -8.08 7.42 -40.59
C TRP A 447 -6.94 7.87 -39.66
N GLU A 448 -6.68 7.20 -38.53
CA GLU A 448 -5.62 7.61 -37.59
C GLU A 448 -4.21 7.11 -37.95
N ARG A 449 -4.03 6.46 -39.10
CA ARG A 449 -2.68 6.17 -39.64
C ARG A 449 -2.17 7.33 -40.49
N THR A 450 -1.61 8.34 -39.85
CA THR A 450 -0.57 9.16 -40.50
C THR A 450 0.58 9.39 -39.53
N PRO A 451 1.74 8.76 -39.72
CA PRO A 451 2.94 9.13 -38.99
C PRO A 451 3.32 10.58 -39.30
N ALA A 452 3.63 11.36 -38.27
CA ALA A 452 4.03 12.77 -38.37
C ALA A 452 5.33 13.02 -39.16
N SER A 453 5.99 11.98 -39.69
CA SER A 453 7.24 12.08 -40.45
C SER A 453 7.08 12.24 -41.97
N ALA A 454 5.86 12.34 -42.51
CA ALA A 454 5.62 12.37 -43.96
C ALA A 454 5.16 13.72 -44.58
N LEU A 455 5.15 14.82 -43.83
CA LEU A 455 4.77 16.15 -44.36
C LEU A 455 5.93 17.16 -44.27
N SER A 456 7.04 16.82 -44.92
CA SER A 456 8.11 17.77 -45.23
C SER A 456 8.75 17.36 -46.56
N LYS A 457 8.10 17.75 -47.67
CA LYS A 457 8.69 18.06 -48.98
C LYS A 457 7.59 18.23 -50.03
N SER A 458 7.19 19.47 -50.27
CA SER A 458 7.23 20.07 -51.61
C SER A 458 6.75 21.53 -51.54
N LYS A 459 7.73 22.43 -51.72
CA LYS A 459 7.57 23.74 -52.35
C LYS A 459 7.76 23.55 -53.87
N PRO A 460 7.30 24.44 -54.77
CA PRO A 460 7.36 25.91 -54.66
C PRO A 460 6.04 26.61 -54.36
#